data_AF-A0A8C4RRK6-F1
#
_entry.id   AF-A0A8C4RRK6-F1
#
_cell.length_a   1.000
_cell.length_b   1.000
_cell.length_c   1.000
_cell.angle_alpha   90.00
_cell.angle_beta   90.00
_cell.angle_gamma   90.00
#
_symmetry.space_group_name_H-M   'P 1'
#
loop_
_entity.id
_entity.type
_entity.pdbx_description
1 polymer ?
#
loop_
_entity_poly.entity_id
_entity_poly.type
_entity_poly.pdbx_seq_one_letter_code
_entity_poly.pdbx_strand_id
1 'polypeptide(L)'
;MNLCVVFAVICSLVLLASSAPNTCYSRVLGLSKAIQGSLVRYKRFQRTVSNAYTFYTVYVSVIAWKRCQEFAKILTLWYFSLQRPCLELLPTMYFDVHNSCLLPKLRDFLYILETLTYPDCKKLPKVKILTNRVRSLFDIINKMCYRDIEHYTDDCDALETGEITYRPGLDQLQLYQER
;
A
#
# COMPACT_ATOMS: atom_id res chain seq x y z
N MET A 1 27.92 22.36 -43.78
CA MET A 1 27.19 21.47 -42.87
C MET A 1 26.31 22.32 -41.99
N ASN A 2 25.00 22.27 -42.22
CA ASN A 2 24.06 23.29 -41.77
C ASN A 2 23.90 23.27 -40.24
N LEU A 3 24.08 24.43 -39.61
CA LEU A 3 23.88 24.65 -38.17
C LEU A 3 22.50 24.13 -37.71
N CYS A 4 21.48 24.23 -38.58
CA CYS A 4 20.14 23.71 -38.34
C CYS A 4 20.09 22.18 -38.18
N VAL A 5 20.95 21.43 -38.89
CA VAL A 5 21.02 19.96 -38.77
C VAL A 5 21.67 19.57 -37.45
N VAL A 6 22.71 20.30 -37.04
CA VAL A 6 23.35 20.09 -35.73
C VAL A 6 22.36 20.39 -34.60
N PHE A 7 21.61 21.49 -34.69
CA PHE A 7 20.61 21.85 -33.69
C PHE A 7 19.44 20.86 -33.66
N ALA A 8 18.98 20.35 -34.81
CA ALA A 8 17.94 19.34 -34.89
C ALA A 8 18.38 17.98 -34.32
N VAL A 9 19.62 17.57 -34.57
CA VAL A 9 20.21 16.34 -34.01
C VAL A 9 20.40 16.48 -32.50
N ILE A 10 20.94 17.61 -32.03
CA ILE A 10 21.07 17.88 -30.58
C ILE A 10 19.69 17.93 -29.92
N CYS A 11 18.70 18.59 -30.52
CA CYS A 11 17.35 18.67 -29.98
C CYS A 11 16.67 17.29 -29.94
N SER A 12 16.90 16.45 -30.96
CA SER A 12 16.40 15.06 -30.99
C SER A 12 17.10 14.18 -29.95
N LEU A 13 18.41 14.36 -29.71
CA LEU A 13 19.16 13.69 -28.64
C LEU A 13 18.72 14.16 -27.25
N VAL A 14 18.40 15.45 -27.08
CA VAL A 14 17.86 16.03 -25.84
C VAL A 14 16.44 15.54 -25.58
N LEU A 15 15.62 15.35 -26.62
CA LEU A 15 14.27 14.77 -26.50
C LEU A 15 14.30 13.27 -26.19
N LEU A 16 15.27 12.53 -26.73
CA LEU A 16 15.55 11.13 -26.36
C LEU A 16 16.11 11.01 -24.93
N ALA A 17 16.83 12.03 -24.45
CA ALA A 17 17.31 12.12 -23.07
C ALA A 17 16.25 12.67 -22.09
N SER A 18 15.20 13.32 -22.59
CA SER A 18 14.10 13.91 -21.79
C SER A 18 12.87 13.01 -21.68
N SER A 19 12.92 11.78 -22.18
CA SER A 19 12.10 10.74 -21.55
C SER A 19 12.68 10.56 -20.15
N ALA A 20 12.08 11.24 -19.17
CA ALA A 20 12.34 11.01 -17.76
C ALA A 20 12.51 9.49 -17.59
N PRO A 21 13.66 9.01 -17.09
CA PRO A 21 13.88 7.59 -17.00
C PRO A 21 12.67 7.01 -16.24
N ASN A 22 12.32 5.77 -16.52
CA ASN A 22 11.62 4.92 -15.58
C ASN A 22 12.54 4.72 -14.35
N THR A 23 12.80 5.83 -13.64
CA THR A 23 13.64 5.95 -12.47
C THR A 23 13.05 5.04 -11.41
N CYS A 24 13.92 4.55 -10.56
CA CYS A 24 13.55 3.73 -9.41
C CYS A 24 12.36 4.34 -8.66
N TYR A 25 12.38 5.67 -8.49
CA TYR A 25 11.32 6.47 -7.89
C TYR A 25 9.93 6.27 -8.51
N SER A 26 9.79 6.37 -9.84
CA SER A 26 8.49 6.23 -10.51
C SER A 26 7.85 4.85 -10.28
N ARG A 27 8.67 3.79 -10.29
CA ARG A 27 8.23 2.41 -10.06
C ARG A 27 7.86 2.18 -8.59
N VAL A 28 8.69 2.67 -7.67
CA VAL A 28 8.42 2.62 -6.23
C VAL A 28 7.11 3.34 -5.91
N LEU A 29 6.93 4.56 -6.42
CA LEU A 29 5.74 5.37 -6.19
C LEU A 29 4.48 4.73 -6.78
N GLY A 30 4.58 4.12 -7.98
CA GLY A 30 3.46 3.40 -8.58
C GLY A 30 3.06 2.18 -7.76
N LEU A 31 4.04 1.41 -7.29
CA LEU A 31 3.81 0.19 -6.55
C LEU A 31 3.32 0.46 -5.13
N SER A 32 3.83 1.49 -4.45
CA SER A 32 3.37 1.93 -3.14
C SER A 32 1.90 2.36 -3.16
N LYS A 33 1.52 3.19 -4.14
CA LYS A 33 0.12 3.58 -4.37
C LYS A 33 -0.79 2.37 -4.64
N ALA A 34 -0.31 1.40 -5.42
CA ALA A 34 -1.07 0.18 -5.71
C ALA A 34 -1.29 -0.70 -4.46
N ILE A 35 -0.30 -0.80 -3.57
CA ILE A 35 -0.39 -1.53 -2.30
C ILE A 35 -1.36 -0.81 -1.37
N GLN A 36 -1.18 0.49 -1.16
CA GLN A 36 -2.03 1.30 -0.28
C GLN A 36 -3.49 1.30 -0.76
N GLY A 37 -3.73 1.42 -2.06
CA GLY A 37 -5.07 1.31 -2.64
C GLY A 37 -5.71 -0.06 -2.42
N SER A 38 -4.91 -1.13 -2.42
CA SER A 38 -5.39 -2.49 -2.11
C SER A 38 -5.79 -2.60 -0.63
N LEU A 39 -4.96 -2.08 0.29
CA LEU A 39 -5.22 -2.07 1.72
C LEU A 39 -6.48 -1.27 2.08
N VAL A 40 -6.63 -0.07 1.51
CA VAL A 40 -7.84 0.76 1.68
C VAL A 40 -9.08 0.01 1.19
N ARG A 41 -8.99 -0.67 0.04
CA ARG A 41 -10.10 -1.47 -0.49
C ARG A 41 -10.46 -2.63 0.44
N TYR A 42 -9.48 -3.32 1.01
CA TYR A 42 -9.71 -4.41 1.96
C TYR A 42 -10.36 -3.91 3.26
N LYS A 43 -9.86 -2.81 3.85
CA LYS A 43 -10.47 -2.21 5.04
C LYS A 43 -11.88 -1.67 4.78
N ARG A 44 -12.13 -1.06 3.62
CA ARG A 44 -13.48 -0.61 3.22
C ARG A 44 -14.43 -1.78 3.06
N PHE A 45 -14.01 -2.83 2.34
CA PHE A 45 -14.79 -4.06 2.19
C PHE A 45 -15.14 -4.64 3.57
N GLN A 46 -14.16 -4.74 4.47
CA GLN A 46 -14.40 -5.19 5.84
C GLN A 46 -15.46 -4.33 6.57
N ARG A 47 -15.35 -2.99 6.57
CA ARG A 47 -16.35 -2.11 7.20
C ARG A 47 -17.75 -2.30 6.61
N THR A 48 -17.86 -2.35 5.28
CA THR A 48 -19.16 -2.51 4.61
C THR A 48 -19.83 -3.82 4.99
N VAL A 49 -19.09 -4.92 5.04
CA VAL A 49 -19.68 -6.19 5.40
C VAL A 49 -19.83 -6.35 6.92
N SER A 50 -19.03 -5.63 7.73
CA SER A 50 -19.27 -5.51 9.17
C SER A 50 -20.62 -4.88 9.46
N ASN A 51 -20.91 -3.74 8.84
CA ASN A 51 -22.18 -3.04 9.02
C ASN A 51 -23.34 -3.88 8.50
N ALA A 52 -23.18 -4.59 7.38
CA ALA A 52 -24.21 -5.48 6.83
C ALA A 52 -24.48 -6.69 7.74
N TYR A 53 -23.44 -7.30 8.33
CA TYR A 53 -23.58 -8.40 9.28
C TYR A 53 -24.27 -7.95 10.57
N THR A 54 -23.85 -6.82 11.15
CA THR A 54 -24.51 -6.24 12.34
C THR A 54 -25.97 -5.89 12.06
N PHE A 55 -26.27 -5.32 10.88
CA PHE A 55 -27.64 -5.06 10.47
C PHE A 55 -28.45 -6.36 10.31
N TYR A 56 -27.86 -7.39 9.70
CA TYR A 56 -28.50 -8.68 9.50
C TYR A 56 -28.74 -9.42 10.82
N THR A 57 -27.78 -9.43 11.76
CA THR A 57 -27.95 -10.06 13.08
C THR A 57 -29.01 -9.34 13.90
N VAL A 58 -29.01 -8.00 13.91
CA VAL A 58 -30.02 -7.18 14.59
C VAL A 58 -31.40 -7.38 13.96
N TYR A 59 -31.50 -7.40 12.64
CA TYR A 59 -32.76 -7.59 11.91
C TYR A 59 -33.34 -8.99 12.11
N VAL A 60 -32.50 -10.04 12.10
CA VAL A 60 -32.92 -11.43 12.36
C VAL A 60 -33.26 -11.66 13.83
N SER A 61 -32.64 -10.95 14.78
CA SER A 61 -33.10 -10.94 16.18
C SER A 61 -34.45 -10.26 16.38
N VAL A 62 -34.90 -9.43 15.44
CA VAL A 62 -36.24 -8.78 15.45
C VAL A 62 -37.29 -9.62 14.70
N ILE A 63 -36.89 -10.44 13.72
CA ILE A 63 -37.79 -11.26 12.89
C ILE A 63 -37.43 -12.74 13.06
N ALA A 64 -37.98 -13.37 14.09
CA ALA A 64 -37.76 -14.77 14.43
C ALA A 64 -37.98 -15.76 13.26
N TRP A 65 -37.01 -16.67 13.07
CA TRP A 65 -37.20 -18.10 12.80
C TRP A 65 -38.45 -18.51 12.02
N LYS A 66 -38.65 -18.03 10.78
CA LYS A 66 -39.61 -18.65 9.87
C LYS A 66 -38.97 -18.99 8.52
N ARG A 67 -38.41 -20.21 8.54
CA ARG A 67 -38.43 -21.25 7.49
C ARG A 67 -38.06 -20.83 6.05
N CYS A 68 -37.03 -21.53 5.53
CA CYS A 68 -36.64 -21.65 4.12
C CYS A 68 -35.73 -20.57 3.51
N GLN A 69 -34.55 -20.33 4.10
CA GLN A 69 -33.43 -19.65 3.40
C GLN A 69 -32.04 -20.08 3.89
N GLU A 70 -31.91 -21.29 4.44
CA GLU A 70 -30.75 -21.72 5.26
C GLU A 70 -29.47 -22.03 4.45
N PHE A 71 -29.57 -22.58 3.23
CA PHE A 71 -28.37 -23.07 2.52
C PHE A 71 -27.48 -21.99 1.90
N ALA A 72 -28.05 -20.91 1.34
CA ALA A 72 -27.27 -19.81 0.78
C ALA A 72 -26.61 -18.94 1.88
N LYS A 73 -27.24 -18.89 3.06
CA LYS A 73 -26.74 -18.17 4.24
C LYS A 73 -25.57 -18.90 4.89
N ILE A 74 -25.61 -20.23 4.99
CA ILE A 74 -24.49 -21.00 5.54
C ILE A 74 -23.23 -20.85 4.68
N LEU A 75 -23.34 -20.94 3.35
CA LEU A 75 -22.20 -20.79 2.44
C LEU A 75 -21.59 -19.38 2.45
N THR A 76 -22.42 -18.35 2.50
CA THR A 76 -21.95 -16.95 2.62
C THR A 76 -21.41 -16.65 4.01
N LEU A 77 -22.03 -17.13 5.10
CA LEU A 77 -21.52 -16.98 6.47
C LEU A 77 -20.19 -17.72 6.68
N TRP A 78 -20.02 -18.90 6.09
CA TRP A 78 -18.77 -19.69 6.22
C TRP A 78 -17.63 -19.09 5.40
N TYR A 79 -17.87 -18.73 4.13
CA TYR A 79 -16.90 -18.01 3.29
C TYR A 79 -16.50 -16.66 3.91
N PHE A 80 -17.47 -15.95 4.49
CA PHE A 80 -17.27 -14.65 5.11
C PHE A 80 -16.57 -14.72 6.47
N SER A 81 -16.88 -15.73 7.29
CA SER A 81 -16.18 -16.03 8.55
C SER A 81 -14.71 -16.38 8.32
N LEU A 82 -14.35 -16.96 7.17
CA LEU A 82 -12.97 -17.31 6.86
C LEU A 82 -12.15 -16.11 6.36
N GLN A 83 -12.75 -15.18 5.60
CA GLN A 83 -12.06 -14.00 5.07
C GLN A 83 -11.94 -12.84 6.07
N ARG A 84 -12.88 -12.69 7.00
CA ARG A 84 -12.88 -11.66 8.07
C ARG A 84 -11.60 -11.64 8.91
N PRO A 85 -11.24 -12.72 9.64
CA PRO A 85 -10.07 -12.73 10.52
C PRO A 85 -8.76 -12.55 9.73
N CYS A 86 -8.72 -13.06 8.51
CA CYS A 86 -7.58 -12.92 7.61
C CYS A 86 -7.32 -11.44 7.23
N LEU A 87 -8.35 -10.67 6.88
CA LEU A 87 -8.21 -9.26 6.50
C LEU A 87 -8.07 -8.31 7.70
N GLU A 88 -8.50 -8.75 8.89
CA GLU A 88 -8.32 -8.02 10.15
C GLU A 88 -6.86 -7.97 10.59
N LEU A 89 -6.13 -9.06 10.41
CA LEU A 89 -4.71 -9.17 10.75
C LEU A 89 -3.79 -8.31 9.86
N LEU A 90 -4.28 -7.81 8.72
CA LEU A 90 -3.47 -6.96 7.85
C LEU A 90 -3.29 -5.58 8.48
N PRO A 91 -2.03 -5.17 8.75
CA PRO A 91 -1.74 -3.82 9.24
C PRO A 91 -2.19 -2.75 8.25
N THR A 92 -2.58 -1.59 8.77
CA THR A 92 -2.61 -0.37 7.96
C THR A 92 -1.21 0.21 7.92
N MET A 93 -0.77 0.60 6.73
CA MET A 93 0.53 1.22 6.53
C MET A 93 0.43 2.24 5.40
N TYR A 94 1.06 3.38 5.61
CA TYR A 94 1.22 4.45 4.65
C TYR A 94 2.65 4.40 4.09
N PHE A 95 2.79 4.78 2.83
CA PHE A 95 4.06 4.69 2.12
C PHE A 95 4.59 6.08 1.85
N ASP A 96 5.71 6.41 2.50
CA ASP A 96 6.51 7.59 2.17
C ASP A 96 7.92 7.14 1.82
N VAL A 97 8.30 7.34 0.56
CA VAL A 97 9.60 6.94 0.02
C VAL A 97 10.73 7.78 0.62
N HIS A 98 10.42 8.99 1.09
CA HIS A 98 11.39 9.90 1.70
C HIS A 98 11.50 9.71 3.21
N ASN A 99 10.86 8.67 3.76
CA ASN A 99 10.92 8.34 5.17
C ASN A 99 11.94 7.24 5.43
N SER A 100 12.90 7.52 6.32
CA SER A 100 13.96 6.57 6.70
C SER A 100 13.44 5.27 7.33
N CYS A 101 12.26 5.30 7.95
CA CYS A 101 11.64 4.14 8.59
C CYS A 101 10.89 3.22 7.62
N LEU A 102 10.75 3.60 6.34
CA LEU A 102 9.97 2.84 5.36
C LEU A 102 10.48 1.42 5.15
N LEU A 103 11.79 1.27 4.94
CA LEU A 103 12.41 -0.04 4.66
C LEU A 103 12.29 -1.02 5.84
N PRO A 104 12.60 -0.64 7.10
CA PRO A 104 12.32 -1.46 8.26
C PRO A 104 10.85 -1.86 8.38
N LYS A 105 9.91 -0.91 8.27
CA LYS A 105 8.47 -1.21 8.38
C LYS A 105 7.96 -2.11 7.26
N LEU A 106 8.49 -1.96 6.05
CA LEU A 106 8.19 -2.87 4.94
C LEU A 106 8.60 -4.31 5.22
N ARG A 107 9.75 -4.50 5.88
CA ARG A 107 10.21 -5.84 6.30
C ARG A 107 9.26 -6.45 7.33
N ASP A 108 8.86 -5.69 8.34
CA ASP A 108 7.91 -6.15 9.36
C ASP A 108 6.56 -6.51 8.73
N PHE A 109 6.09 -5.69 7.79
CA PHE A 109 4.87 -5.93 7.05
C PHE A 109 4.96 -7.22 6.21
N LEU A 110 6.08 -7.46 5.53
CA LEU A 110 6.32 -8.71 4.81
C LEU A 110 6.33 -9.93 5.74
N TYR A 111 6.99 -9.81 6.89
CA TYR A 111 7.03 -10.88 7.88
C TYR A 111 5.62 -11.26 8.36
N ILE A 112 4.77 -10.27 8.65
CA ILE A 112 3.37 -10.49 9.03
C ILE A 112 2.59 -11.18 7.91
N LEU A 113 2.75 -10.75 6.67
CA LEU A 113 2.07 -11.36 5.51
C LEU A 113 2.54 -12.80 5.24
N GLU A 114 3.80 -13.10 5.49
CA GLU A 114 4.36 -14.44 5.28
C GLU A 114 4.01 -15.43 6.40
N THR A 115 3.84 -14.90 7.62
CA THR A 115 3.59 -15.63 8.89
C THR A 115 2.13 -15.57 9.34
N LEU A 116 1.20 -15.34 8.41
CA LEU A 116 -0.23 -15.32 8.71
C LEU A 116 -0.66 -16.61 9.43
N THR A 117 -1.34 -16.46 10.58
CA THR A 117 -1.76 -17.56 11.47
C THR A 117 -2.60 -18.63 10.75
N TYR A 118 -3.33 -18.24 9.70
CA TYR A 118 -4.19 -19.13 8.94
C TYR A 118 -3.57 -19.48 7.58
N PRO A 119 -3.22 -20.75 7.30
CA PRO A 119 -2.57 -21.14 6.04
C PRO A 119 -3.45 -20.90 4.81
N ASP A 120 -4.77 -20.94 4.95
CA ASP A 120 -5.71 -20.66 3.86
C ASP A 120 -5.80 -19.17 3.52
N CYS A 121 -5.46 -18.29 4.47
CA CYS A 121 -5.37 -16.84 4.24
C CYS A 121 -4.25 -16.51 3.22
N LYS A 122 -3.13 -17.23 3.28
CA LYS A 122 -2.02 -17.09 2.31
C LYS A 122 -2.39 -17.53 0.90
N LYS A 123 -3.32 -18.49 0.78
CA LYS A 123 -3.82 -18.99 -0.52
C LYS A 123 -4.81 -18.04 -1.18
N LEU A 124 -5.38 -17.08 -0.42
CA LEU A 124 -6.32 -16.11 -0.98
C LEU A 124 -5.62 -15.27 -2.06
N PRO A 125 -6.20 -15.14 -3.26
CA PRO A 125 -5.57 -14.45 -4.37
C PRO A 125 -5.27 -12.99 -4.03
N LYS A 126 -6.15 -12.34 -3.27
CA LYS A 126 -5.99 -10.96 -2.79
C LYS A 126 -4.73 -10.79 -1.93
N VAL A 127 -4.52 -11.69 -0.96
CA VAL A 127 -3.36 -11.66 -0.04
C VAL A 127 -2.08 -12.03 -0.77
N LYS A 128 -2.13 -13.02 -1.66
CA LYS A 128 -0.99 -13.43 -2.48
C LYS A 128 -0.50 -12.31 -3.40
N ILE A 129 -1.42 -11.61 -4.09
CA ILE A 129 -1.09 -10.46 -4.94
C ILE A 129 -0.47 -9.34 -4.10
N LEU A 130 -1.05 -9.05 -2.93
CA LEU A 130 -0.50 -8.03 -2.03
C LEU A 130 0.93 -8.39 -1.60
N THR A 131 1.15 -9.61 -1.11
CA THR A 131 2.45 -10.10 -0.67
C THR A 131 3.50 -9.98 -1.78
N ASN A 132 3.14 -10.36 -3.01
CA ASN A 132 4.06 -10.26 -4.15
C ASN A 132 4.40 -8.81 -4.49
N ARG A 133 3.44 -7.88 -4.41
CA ARG A 133 3.68 -6.45 -4.65
C ARG A 133 4.58 -5.85 -3.58
N VAL A 134 4.33 -6.17 -2.32
CA VAL A 134 5.15 -5.69 -1.19
C VAL A 134 6.57 -6.23 -1.31
N ARG A 135 6.74 -7.51 -1.66
CA ARG A 135 8.07 -8.11 -1.85
C ARG A 135 8.82 -7.41 -2.98
N SER A 136 8.12 -7.19 -4.10
CA SER A 136 8.69 -6.45 -5.23
C SER A 136 9.09 -5.02 -4.84
N LEU A 137 8.28 -4.35 -4.02
CA LEU A 137 8.59 -3.01 -3.53
C LEU A 137 9.84 -3.01 -2.66
N PHE A 138 9.91 -3.92 -1.69
CA PHE A 138 11.06 -4.09 -0.82
C PHE A 138 12.34 -4.38 -1.61
N ASP A 139 12.27 -5.29 -2.59
CA ASP A 139 13.40 -5.62 -3.46
C ASP A 139 13.85 -4.42 -4.30
N ILE A 140 12.92 -3.66 -4.91
CA ILE A 140 13.26 -2.50 -5.73
C ILE A 140 13.91 -1.42 -4.87
N ILE A 141 13.32 -1.06 -3.72
CA ILE A 141 13.88 -0.04 -2.85
C ILE A 141 15.28 -0.45 -2.36
N ASN A 142 15.41 -1.69 -1.89
CA ASN A 142 16.64 -2.15 -1.25
C ASN A 142 17.78 -2.46 -2.24
N LYS A 143 17.49 -2.89 -3.47
CA LYS A 143 18.52 -3.29 -4.45
C LYS A 143 18.77 -2.24 -5.52
N MET A 144 17.73 -1.51 -5.93
CA MET A 144 17.80 -0.58 -7.06
C MET A 144 17.83 0.88 -6.58
N CYS A 145 17.02 1.25 -5.57
CA CYS A 145 16.88 2.65 -5.17
C CYS A 145 17.73 3.07 -3.97
N TYR A 146 18.51 2.16 -3.37
CA TYR A 146 19.16 2.37 -2.06
C TYR A 146 20.10 3.58 -2.00
N ARG A 147 20.63 4.05 -3.14
CA ARG A 147 21.50 5.22 -3.24
C ARG A 147 20.83 6.47 -3.82
N ASP A 148 19.60 6.34 -4.32
CA ASP A 148 18.87 7.41 -5.01
C ASP A 148 17.80 8.05 -4.12
N ILE A 149 17.57 7.51 -2.92
CA ILE A 149 16.55 7.99 -1.99
C ILE A 149 17.22 8.87 -0.95
N GLU A 150 17.06 10.19 -1.08
CA GLU A 150 17.24 11.10 0.03
C GLU A 150 16.05 10.99 0.98
N HIS A 151 16.36 10.74 2.25
CA HIS A 151 15.38 10.70 3.33
C HIS A 151 15.23 12.11 3.90
N TYR A 152 14.07 12.73 3.68
CA TYR A 152 13.76 14.07 4.19
C TYR A 152 13.03 14.03 5.54
N THR A 153 12.51 12.86 5.94
CA THR A 153 11.77 12.68 7.19
C THR A 153 12.15 11.37 7.92
N ASP A 154 12.08 11.42 9.24
CA ASP A 154 12.31 10.31 10.18
C ASP A 154 11.08 10.02 11.06
N ASP A 155 9.93 10.62 10.74
CA ASP A 155 8.68 10.42 11.46
C ASP A 155 8.09 9.04 11.16
N CYS A 156 8.53 8.02 11.90
CA CYS A 156 8.05 6.65 11.72
C CYS A 156 6.55 6.50 12.05
N ASP A 157 6.01 7.36 12.93
CA ASP A 157 4.61 7.29 13.37
C ASP A 157 3.65 7.65 12.23
N ALA A 158 4.08 8.56 11.35
CA ALA A 158 3.35 8.91 10.12
C ALA A 158 3.13 7.73 9.18
N LEU A 159 4.00 6.72 9.20
CA LEU A 159 3.83 5.50 8.39
C LEU A 159 2.73 4.59 8.94
N GLU A 160 2.37 4.72 10.21
CA GLU A 160 1.33 3.93 10.87
C GLU A 160 -0.02 4.64 10.85
N THR A 161 -0.03 5.94 11.18
CA THR A 161 -1.24 6.76 11.30
C THR A 161 -1.68 7.35 9.96
N GLY A 162 -0.73 7.58 9.05
CA GLY A 162 -0.95 8.34 7.82
C GLY A 162 -1.09 9.84 8.05
N GLU A 163 -0.87 10.30 9.29
CA GLU A 163 -0.78 11.71 9.64
C GLU A 163 0.69 12.10 9.66
N ILE A 164 1.10 13.03 8.79
CA ILE A 164 2.44 13.62 8.86
C ILE A 164 2.45 14.48 10.12
N THR A 165 3.23 14.12 11.15
CA THR A 165 3.37 15.00 12.31
C THR A 165 4.28 16.16 11.90
N TYR A 166 3.68 17.31 11.62
CA TYR A 166 4.44 18.55 11.45
C TYR A 166 5.01 18.92 12.83
N ARG A 167 6.29 18.62 13.10
CA ARG A 167 6.98 19.14 14.28
C ARG A 167 7.40 20.60 14.00
N PRO A 168 6.75 21.61 14.61
CA PRO A 168 7.11 23.00 14.39
C PRO A 168 8.45 23.26 15.11
N GLY A 169 9.56 23.20 14.37
CA GLY A 169 10.89 23.40 14.93
C GLY A 169 12.04 22.98 14.01
N LEU A 170 11.83 22.04 13.08
CA LEU A 170 12.87 21.61 12.12
C LEU A 170 12.88 22.45 10.82
N ASP A 171 11.71 22.95 10.38
CA ASP A 171 11.58 23.72 9.14
C ASP A 171 12.35 25.04 9.14
N GLN A 172 12.65 25.60 10.32
CA GLN A 172 13.49 26.79 10.39
C GLN A 172 14.92 26.50 9.92
N LEU A 173 15.45 25.28 10.04
CA LEU A 173 16.81 24.97 9.60
C LEU A 173 16.88 24.67 8.10
N GLN A 174 15.86 24.04 7.52
CA GLN A 174 15.83 23.75 6.07
C GLN A 174 15.66 25.02 5.22
N LEU A 175 14.90 26.02 5.71
CA LEU A 175 14.78 27.34 5.05
C LEU A 175 16.06 28.19 5.06
N TYR A 176 17.05 27.86 5.91
CA TYR A 176 18.36 28.54 5.91
C TYR A 176 19.41 27.86 5.01
N GLN A 177 19.20 26.61 4.59
CA GLN A 177 20.13 25.89 3.70
C GLN A 177 19.79 26.01 2.20
N GLU A 178 18.60 26.49 1.85
CA GLU A 178 18.23 26.84 0.47
C GLU A 178 18.61 28.29 0.07
N ARG A 179 19.52 28.96 0.80
CA ARG A 179 20.05 30.28 0.43
C ARG A 179 21.55 30.26 0.16
#